data_AF-A0A6N9UTM1-F1
#
_entry.id   AF-A0A6N9UTM1-F1
#
_cell.length_a   1.000
_cell.length_b   1.000
_cell.length_c   1.000
_cell.angle_alpha   90.00
_cell.angle_beta   90.00
_cell.angle_gamma   90.00
#
_symmetry.space_group_name_H-M   'P 1'
#
loop_
_entity.id
_entity.type
_entity.pdbx_description
1 polymer ?
#
loop_
_entity_poly.entity_id
_entity_poly.type
_entity_poly.pdbx_seq_one_letter_code
_entity_poly.pdbx_strand_id
1 'polypeptide(L)'
;MLPPSWDHHPTPVTALTPDPLTPTRDITHAHFQAGDTVVVLKGVAGRELWGDAMRVVAPSWHTPTDEDGWRLRDATGGAQSYVTAHPRYLVHLSRRCPDCLIHLRAMEDALLARFSDRDELIDCGWYTTTALGQLVHITDLRSGR
;
A
#
# COMPACT_ATOMS: atom_id res chain seq x y z
N MET A 1 29.73 -21.18 -12.02
CA MET A 1 28.29 -21.19 -12.37
C MET A 1 27.57 -20.37 -11.32
N LEU A 2 27.04 -19.19 -11.67
CA LEU A 2 26.14 -18.42 -10.79
C LEU A 2 24.68 -18.87 -11.06
N PRO A 3 23.79 -18.92 -10.06
CA PRO A 3 22.38 -19.19 -10.28
C PRO A 3 21.70 -18.03 -11.03
N PRO A 4 20.62 -18.28 -11.78
CA PRO A 4 19.88 -17.22 -12.45
C PRO A 4 19.20 -16.30 -11.42
N SER A 5 19.42 -15.00 -11.56
CA SER A 5 18.65 -13.96 -10.89
C SER A 5 17.19 -14.08 -11.34
N TRP A 6 16.29 -14.35 -10.41
CA TRP A 6 14.86 -14.28 -10.68
C TRP A 6 14.44 -12.81 -10.73
N ASP A 7 14.62 -12.18 -11.87
CA ASP A 7 13.92 -10.95 -12.21
C ASP A 7 12.42 -11.28 -12.35
N HIS A 8 11.69 -11.28 -11.22
CA HIS A 8 10.23 -11.26 -11.24
C HIS A 8 9.84 -9.87 -11.70
N HIS A 9 9.78 -9.67 -13.01
CA HIS A 9 9.00 -8.57 -13.56
C HIS A 9 7.53 -8.90 -13.29
N PRO A 10 6.83 -8.17 -12.39
CA PRO A 10 5.41 -8.40 -12.20
C PRO A 10 4.71 -8.16 -13.54
N THR A 11 3.93 -9.13 -14.01
CA THR A 11 3.07 -8.94 -15.18
C THR A 11 2.00 -7.94 -14.77
N PRO A 12 1.96 -6.71 -15.32
CA PRO A 12 0.90 -5.78 -14.99
C PRO A 12 -0.41 -6.34 -15.54
N VAL A 13 -1.31 -6.80 -14.67
CA VAL A 13 -2.68 -7.07 -15.07
C VAL A 13 -3.34 -5.71 -15.29
N THR A 14 -3.52 -5.35 -16.55
CA THR A 14 -3.95 -4.02 -17.02
C THR A 14 -5.38 -3.63 -16.66
N ALA A 15 -6.11 -4.48 -15.91
CA ALA A 15 -7.44 -4.18 -15.43
C ALA A 15 -7.37 -3.68 -13.99
N LEU A 16 -7.56 -2.38 -13.80
CA LEU A 16 -7.79 -1.75 -12.49
C LEU A 16 -8.82 -2.58 -11.71
N THR A 17 -8.37 -3.33 -10.71
CA THR A 17 -9.28 -4.01 -9.79
C THR A 17 -9.76 -2.94 -8.81
N PRO A 18 -11.08 -2.74 -8.61
CA PRO A 18 -11.54 -1.75 -7.65
C PRO A 18 -11.03 -2.07 -6.23
N ASP A 19 -10.48 -1.08 -5.52
CA ASP A 19 -10.20 -1.20 -4.09
C ASP A 19 -11.53 -1.10 -3.32
N PRO A 20 -11.95 -2.16 -2.61
CA PRO A 20 -13.24 -2.19 -1.94
C PRO A 20 -13.27 -1.45 -0.59
N LEU A 21 -12.11 -1.14 0.01
CA LEU A 21 -12.04 -0.80 1.44
C LEU A 21 -11.18 0.43 1.75
N THR A 22 -10.01 0.57 1.13
CA THR A 22 -9.09 1.67 1.43
C THR A 22 -9.70 3.06 1.23
N PRO A 23 -10.49 3.33 0.16
CA PRO A 23 -11.05 4.66 -0.06
C PRO A 23 -11.96 5.14 1.08
N THR A 24 -12.70 4.22 1.70
CA THR A 24 -13.65 4.51 2.79
C THR A 24 -13.08 4.20 4.17
N ARG A 25 -11.80 3.86 4.26
CA ARG A 25 -11.15 3.54 5.53
C ARG A 25 -10.91 4.82 6.33
N ASP A 26 -11.57 4.90 7.48
CA ASP A 26 -11.39 5.98 8.45
C ASP A 26 -10.29 5.61 9.45
N ILE A 27 -9.15 6.29 9.35
CA ILE A 27 -8.00 6.14 10.24
C ILE A 27 -7.41 7.51 10.50
N THR A 28 -7.26 7.85 11.78
CA THR A 28 -6.67 9.11 12.20
C THR A 28 -5.15 9.10 12.01
N HIS A 29 -4.56 10.29 11.85
CA HIS A 29 -3.10 10.44 11.75
C HIS A 29 -2.35 9.82 12.94
N ALA A 30 -2.89 9.99 14.15
CA ALA A 30 -2.32 9.50 15.41
C ALA A 30 -2.30 7.96 15.55
N HIS A 31 -2.92 7.23 14.63
CA HIS A 31 -2.92 5.77 14.62
C HIS A 31 -1.51 5.18 14.44
N PHE A 32 -0.65 5.91 13.70
CA PHE A 32 0.74 5.55 13.44
C PHE A 32 1.70 6.45 14.21
N GLN A 33 2.92 5.96 14.38
CA GLN A 33 4.02 6.70 15.01
C GLN A 33 5.32 6.53 14.24
N ALA A 34 6.21 7.52 14.37
CA ALA A 34 7.57 7.39 13.85
C ALA A 34 8.25 6.14 14.42
N GLY A 35 8.85 5.35 13.53
CA GLY A 35 9.45 4.07 13.85
C GLY A 35 8.58 2.86 13.51
N ASP A 36 7.26 3.01 13.36
CA ASP A 36 6.36 1.92 12.97
C ASP A 36 6.78 1.31 11.62
N THR A 37 6.64 -0.02 11.52
CA THR A 37 6.74 -0.72 10.23
C THR A 37 5.34 -0.98 9.72
N VAL A 38 5.09 -0.51 8.50
CA VAL A 38 3.79 -0.56 7.84
C VAL A 38 3.91 -1.23 6.47
N VAL A 39 2.78 -1.68 5.94
CA VAL A 39 2.64 -2.10 4.56
C VAL A 39 1.63 -1.21 3.85
N VAL A 40 1.92 -0.83 2.62
CA VAL A 40 0.96 -0.29 1.66
C VAL A 40 0.47 -1.47 0.82
N LEU A 41 -0.74 -1.95 1.08
CA LEU A 41 -1.32 -3.10 0.37
C LEU A 41 -1.57 -2.74 -1.10
N LYS A 42 -1.20 -3.60 -2.03
CA LYS A 42 -1.35 -3.37 -3.47
C LYS A 42 -2.09 -4.48 -4.21
N GLY A 43 -2.16 -5.67 -3.61
CA GLY A 43 -2.85 -6.79 -4.23
C GLY A 43 -2.50 -8.11 -3.58
N VAL A 44 -2.19 -9.12 -4.40
CA VAL A 44 -2.01 -10.52 -3.97
C VAL A 44 -0.75 -11.08 -4.62
N ALA A 45 -0.03 -11.94 -3.90
CA ALA A 45 1.01 -12.78 -4.48
C ALA A 45 0.76 -14.23 -4.00
N GLY A 46 0.48 -15.13 -4.93
CA GLY A 46 0.04 -16.47 -4.57
C GLY A 46 -1.28 -16.43 -3.81
N ARG A 47 -1.28 -16.87 -2.54
CA ARG A 47 -2.47 -16.92 -1.67
C ARG A 47 -2.41 -15.94 -0.50
N GLU A 48 -1.56 -14.93 -0.59
CA GLU A 48 -1.34 -13.95 0.47
C GLU A 48 -1.48 -12.53 -0.07
N LEU A 49 -1.88 -11.60 0.81
CA LEU A 49 -1.85 -10.19 0.49
C LEU A 49 -0.43 -9.73 0.22
N TRP A 50 -0.28 -8.84 -0.76
CA TRP A 50 1.00 -8.29 -1.17
C TRP A 50 0.99 -6.76 -1.16
N GLY A 51 2.14 -6.17 -0.85
CA GLY A 51 2.31 -4.72 -0.76
C GLY A 51 3.75 -4.32 -0.43
N ASP A 52 3.98 -3.01 -0.40
CA ASP A 52 5.31 -2.46 -0.08
C ASP A 52 5.47 -2.30 1.42
N ALA A 53 6.50 -2.94 1.99
CA ALA A 53 6.89 -2.72 3.37
C ALA A 53 7.69 -1.41 3.52
N MET A 54 7.25 -0.54 4.42
CA MET A 54 7.87 0.77 4.66
C MET A 54 7.98 1.07 6.15
N ARG A 55 8.86 2.01 6.48
CA ARG A 55 9.01 2.54 7.84
C ARG A 55 8.45 3.95 7.93
N VAL A 56 7.64 4.22 8.94
CA VAL A 56 7.16 5.56 9.26
C VAL A 56 8.31 6.37 9.86
N VAL A 57 8.56 7.57 9.33
CA VAL A 57 9.74 8.38 9.70
C VAL A 57 9.34 9.65 10.45
N ALA A 58 8.38 10.41 9.91
CA ALA A 58 7.96 11.67 10.50
C ALA A 58 6.57 12.06 10.00
N PRO A 59 5.81 12.86 10.78
CA PRO A 59 4.61 13.52 10.28
C PRO A 59 4.93 14.33 9.02
N SER A 60 3.95 14.45 8.12
CA SER A 60 4.05 15.20 6.87
C SER A 60 2.67 15.75 6.49
N TRP A 61 2.60 16.60 5.48
CA TRP A 61 1.35 16.99 4.82
C TRP A 61 1.11 16.16 3.55
N HIS A 62 -0.09 15.62 3.35
CA HIS A 62 -0.48 14.90 2.15
C HIS A 62 -1.37 15.77 1.26
N THR A 63 -0.71 16.59 0.43
CA THR A 63 -1.36 17.56 -0.47
C THR A 63 -2.51 17.00 -1.33
N PRO A 64 -2.45 15.76 -1.88
CA PRO A 64 -3.49 15.26 -2.77
C PRO A 64 -4.84 15.03 -2.09
N THR A 65 -4.84 14.83 -0.76
CA THR A 65 -6.08 14.72 0.03
C THR A 65 -6.30 15.94 0.93
N ASP A 66 -5.36 16.89 0.95
CA ASP A 66 -5.34 18.05 1.85
C ASP A 66 -5.49 17.66 3.34
N GLU A 67 -4.85 16.56 3.72
CA GLU A 67 -4.92 15.97 5.06
C GLU A 67 -3.52 15.65 5.60
N ASP A 68 -3.45 15.39 6.91
CA ASP A 68 -2.23 14.95 7.56
C ASP A 68 -1.72 13.63 6.97
N GLY A 69 -0.41 13.55 6.75
CA GLY A 69 0.27 12.42 6.14
C GLY A 69 1.46 11.92 6.96
N TRP A 70 2.05 10.83 6.47
CA TRP A 70 3.28 10.28 7.02
C TRP A 70 4.36 10.23 5.94
N ARG A 71 5.55 10.71 6.28
CA ARG A 71 6.75 10.44 5.49
C ARG A 71 7.20 9.02 5.79
N LEU A 72 7.25 8.21 4.75
CA LEU A 72 7.65 6.81 4.77
C LEU A 72 9.02 6.65 4.15
N ARG A 73 9.73 5.62 4.59
CA ARG A 73 10.98 5.16 4.00
C ARG A 73 10.85 3.72 3.55
N ASP A 74 11.21 3.45 2.31
CA ASP A 74 11.34 2.08 1.80
C ASP A 74 12.39 1.32 2.63
N ALA A 75 12.02 0.14 3.15
CA ALA A 75 12.88 -0.70 3.96
C ALA A 75 14.15 -1.17 3.22
N THR A 76 14.10 -1.29 1.89
CA THR A 76 15.21 -1.75 1.05
C THR A 76 16.07 -0.62 0.50
N GLY A 77 15.64 0.64 0.67
CA GLY A 77 16.41 1.82 0.24
C GLY A 77 16.52 1.98 -1.28
N GLY A 78 15.44 1.72 -2.02
CA GLY A 78 15.39 1.88 -3.48
C GLY A 78 15.60 3.31 -4.00
N ALA A 79 15.41 3.48 -5.32
CA ALA A 79 15.68 4.72 -6.08
C ALA A 79 14.97 5.96 -5.54
N GLN A 80 13.81 5.78 -4.91
CA GLN A 80 13.11 6.81 -4.14
C GLN A 80 12.98 6.35 -2.71
N SER A 81 13.95 6.72 -1.88
CA SER A 81 14.01 6.22 -0.50
C SER A 81 12.90 6.77 0.39
N TYR A 82 12.16 7.81 -0.03
CA TYR A 82 11.09 8.41 0.75
C TYR A 82 9.88 8.78 -0.10
N VAL A 83 8.70 8.50 0.45
CA VAL A 83 7.41 8.97 -0.06
C VAL A 83 6.57 9.55 1.08
N THR A 84 5.59 10.38 0.76
CA THR A 84 4.55 10.78 1.72
C THR A 84 3.23 10.11 1.37
N ALA A 85 2.55 9.56 2.37
CA ALA A 85 1.31 8.82 2.18
C ALA A 85 0.25 9.24 3.21
N HIS A 86 -1.03 9.17 2.83
CA HIS A 86 -2.15 9.34 3.74
C HIS A 86 -2.26 8.15 4.72
N PRO A 87 -2.62 8.34 6.01
CA PRO A 87 -2.75 7.28 7.01
C PRO A 87 -3.63 6.11 6.58
N ARG A 88 -4.71 6.35 5.82
CA ARG A 88 -5.62 5.29 5.40
C ARG A 88 -4.99 4.23 4.49
N TYR A 89 -3.87 4.55 3.82
CA TYR A 89 -3.17 3.60 2.96
C TYR A 89 -2.27 2.63 3.74
N LEU A 90 -2.06 2.89 5.04
CA LEU A 90 -1.01 2.25 5.82
C LEU A 90 -1.61 1.18 6.72
N VAL A 91 -0.91 0.05 6.86
CA VAL A 91 -1.32 -1.04 7.74
C VAL A 91 -0.14 -1.47 8.58
N HIS A 92 -0.28 -1.62 9.89
CA HIS A 92 0.80 -2.11 10.74
C HIS A 92 1.23 -3.52 10.34
N LEU A 93 2.53 -3.73 10.15
CA LEU A 93 3.11 -5.04 9.84
C LEU A 93 3.63 -5.76 11.10
N SER A 94 4.18 -5.01 12.06
CA SER A 94 4.95 -5.57 13.19
C SER A 94 4.22 -5.59 14.53
N ARG A 95 2.97 -5.09 14.61
CA ARG A 95 2.17 -5.05 15.85
C ARG A 95 0.77 -5.59 15.64
N ARG A 96 0.19 -6.21 16.67
CA ARG A 96 -1.22 -6.63 16.69
C ARG A 96 -2.12 -5.41 16.92
N CYS A 97 -2.48 -4.74 15.83
CA CYS A 97 -3.40 -3.60 15.86
C CYS A 97 -4.80 -4.04 15.39
N PRO A 98 -5.85 -3.91 16.22
CA PRO A 98 -7.19 -4.36 15.86
C PRO A 98 -7.71 -3.77 14.54
N ASP A 99 -7.61 -2.45 14.35
CA ASP A 99 -8.13 -1.79 13.14
C ASP A 99 -7.40 -2.26 11.88
N CYS A 100 -6.08 -2.44 11.96
CA CYS A 100 -5.27 -2.98 10.87
C CYS A 100 -5.59 -4.44 10.58
N LEU A 101 -5.80 -5.28 11.62
CA LEU A 101 -6.15 -6.69 11.46
C LEU A 101 -7.53 -6.88 10.84
N ILE A 102 -8.51 -6.07 11.25
CA ILE A 102 -9.86 -6.08 10.65
C ILE A 102 -9.78 -5.70 9.18
N HIS A 103 -9.02 -4.66 8.84
CA HIS A 103 -8.82 -4.24 7.46
C HIS A 103 -8.11 -5.32 6.62
N LEU A 104 -7.02 -5.91 7.13
CA LEU A 104 -6.32 -7.01 6.46
C LEU A 104 -7.25 -8.19 6.21
N ARG A 105 -8.02 -8.61 7.22
CA ARG A 105 -8.93 -9.73 7.07
C ARG A 105 -10.00 -9.47 5.99
N ALA A 106 -10.57 -8.27 5.99
CA ALA A 106 -11.56 -7.89 5.00
C ALA A 106 -10.97 -7.79 3.58
N MET A 107 -9.72 -7.35 3.45
CA MET A 107 -8.99 -7.36 2.17
C MET A 107 -8.67 -8.79 1.70
N GLU A 108 -8.25 -9.69 2.60
CA GLU A 108 -8.05 -11.11 2.30
C GLU A 108 -9.34 -11.75 1.76
N ASP A 109 -10.45 -11.57 2.46
CA ASP A 109 -11.75 -12.13 2.08
C ASP A 109 -12.19 -11.62 0.70
N ALA A 110 -11.92 -10.35 0.37
CA ALA A 110 -12.27 -9.75 -0.92
C ALA A 110 -11.36 -10.19 -2.07
N LEU A 111 -10.04 -10.20 -1.87
CA LEU A 111 -9.08 -10.43 -2.95
C LEU A 111 -8.75 -11.90 -3.17
N LEU A 112 -8.58 -12.69 -2.11
CA LEU A 112 -8.19 -14.09 -2.25
C LEU A 112 -9.32 -14.92 -2.87
N ALA A 113 -10.58 -14.58 -2.59
CA ALA A 113 -11.71 -15.19 -3.28
C ALA A 113 -11.70 -14.86 -4.78
N ARG A 114 -11.43 -13.59 -5.12
CA ARG A 114 -11.42 -13.09 -6.51
C ARG A 114 -10.29 -13.68 -7.36
N PHE A 115 -9.13 -13.94 -6.76
CA PHE A 115 -7.93 -14.45 -7.44
C PHE A 115 -7.58 -15.88 -7.03
N SER A 116 -8.57 -16.66 -6.60
CA SER A 116 -8.37 -18.00 -6.02
C SER A 116 -7.73 -19.03 -6.96
N ASP A 117 -7.76 -18.79 -8.27
CA ASP A 117 -7.18 -19.62 -9.33
C ASP A 117 -5.83 -19.09 -9.87
N ARG A 118 -5.28 -18.03 -9.25
CA ARG A 118 -4.07 -17.35 -9.71
C ARG A 118 -2.99 -17.44 -8.63
N ASP A 119 -1.82 -17.95 -9.00
CA ASP A 119 -0.65 -18.02 -8.11
C ASP A 119 0.40 -16.92 -8.41
N GLU A 120 0.16 -16.09 -9.43
CA GLU A 120 1.06 -15.01 -9.83
C GLU A 120 0.95 -13.78 -8.92
N LEU A 121 1.92 -12.86 -9.02
CA LEU A 121 1.83 -11.55 -8.38
C LEU A 121 0.85 -10.67 -9.17
N ILE A 122 -0.17 -10.20 -8.47
CA ILE A 122 -1.20 -9.32 -8.99
C ILE A 122 -1.12 -7.98 -8.26
N ASP A 123 -0.61 -6.96 -8.96
CA ASP A 123 -0.76 -5.57 -8.54
C ASP A 123 -2.12 -5.06 -9.04
N CYS A 124 -2.97 -4.60 -8.12
CA CYS A 124 -4.32 -4.13 -8.44
C CYS A 124 -4.34 -2.69 -9.03
N GLY A 125 -3.19 -2.00 -9.07
CA GLY A 125 -3.04 -0.70 -9.71
C GLY A 125 -3.68 0.46 -8.92
N TRP A 126 -3.78 0.33 -7.60
CA TRP A 126 -4.47 1.28 -6.73
C TRP A 126 -3.71 2.57 -6.47
N TYR A 127 -2.39 2.55 -6.62
CA TYR A 127 -1.54 3.67 -6.24
C TYR A 127 -0.70 4.16 -7.40
N THR A 128 -0.45 5.45 -7.40
CA THR A 128 0.59 6.11 -8.19
C THR A 128 1.38 7.05 -7.30
N THR A 129 2.53 7.53 -7.77
CA THR A 129 3.33 8.51 -7.04
C THR A 129 3.39 9.81 -7.83
N THR A 130 3.15 10.94 -7.17
CA THR A 130 3.27 12.26 -7.79
C THR A 130 4.73 12.65 -8.00
N ALA A 131 4.97 13.69 -8.81
CA ALA A 131 6.31 14.26 -8.99
C ALA A 131 6.94 14.79 -7.68
N LEU A 132 6.13 15.07 -6.65
CA LEU A 132 6.59 15.48 -5.31
C LEU A 132 6.86 14.29 -4.38
N GLY A 133 6.74 13.06 -4.87
CA GLY A 133 6.93 11.87 -4.06
C GLY A 133 5.77 11.59 -3.10
N GLN A 134 4.54 11.98 -3.46
CA GLN A 134 3.36 11.64 -2.67
C GLN A 134 2.68 10.42 -3.29
N LEU A 135 2.48 9.38 -2.48
CA LEU A 135 1.74 8.18 -2.85
C LEU A 135 0.25 8.49 -2.82
N VAL A 136 -0.44 8.30 -3.94
CA VAL A 136 -1.85 8.67 -4.09
C VAL A 136 -2.67 7.48 -4.53
N HIS A 137 -3.80 7.26 -3.86
CA HIS A 137 -4.78 6.28 -4.30
C HIS A 137 -5.58 6.82 -5.49
N ILE A 138 -5.85 5.98 -6.50
CA ILE A 138 -6.52 6.38 -7.75
C ILE A 138 -7.89 7.04 -7.57
N THR A 139 -8.59 6.77 -6.45
CA THR A 139 -9.87 7.40 -6.14
C THR A 139 -9.73 8.88 -5.78
N ASP A 140 -8.59 9.26 -5.24
CA ASP A 140 -8.38 10.63 -4.74
C ASP A 140 -8.07 11.58 -5.89
N LEU A 141 -7.44 11.04 -6.93
CA LEU A 141 -7.28 11.74 -8.21
C LEU A 141 -8.61 12.04 -8.90
N ARG A 142 -9.67 11.25 -8.63
CA ARG A 142 -10.99 11.43 -9.25
C ARG A 142 -11.83 12.47 -8.52
N SER A 143 -11.60 12.69 -7.22
CA SER A 143 -12.34 13.66 -6.40
C SER A 143 -11.83 15.10 -6.54
N GLY A 144 -10.62 15.30 -7.07
CA GLY A 144 -10.02 16.62 -7.27
C GLY A 144 -10.46 17.37 -8.53
N ARG A 145 -11.67 17.11 -9.05
CA ARG A 145 -12.19 17.76 -10.27
C ARG A 145 -13.43 18.62 -9.97
#